data_AF-E9HII8-F1
#
_entry.id   AF-E9HII8-F1
#
_cell.length_a   1.000
_cell.length_b   1.000
_cell.length_c   1.000
_cell.angle_alpha   90.00
_cell.angle_beta   90.00
_cell.angle_gamma   90.00
#
_symmetry.space_group_name_H-M   'P 1'
#
loop_
_entity.id
_entity.type
_entity.pdbx_description
1 polymer ?
#
loop_
_entity_poly.entity_id
_entity_poly.type
_entity_poly.pdbx_seq_one_letter_code
_entity_poly.pdbx_strand_id
1 'polypeptide(L)'
;MVEVIQQPSDANYSVIQDLLSTNHWLLSSLGVSHDSLDEIHRLARAHDQAGKLTGAGGGGLAFVWISPTCSDEQMNALQRQLTLRNYTCWPTRLGVKGVQIEEIAD
;
A
#
# COMPACT_ATOMS: atom_id res chain seq x y z
N MET A 1 10.91 22.36 18.38
CA MET A 1 9.77 21.47 18.62
C MET A 1 10.24 20.05 18.32
N VAL A 2 10.19 19.14 19.29
CA VAL A 2 10.60 17.73 19.13
C VAL A 2 9.33 16.90 19.16
N GLU A 3 9.09 16.13 18.10
CA GLU A 3 7.97 15.21 18.01
C GLU A 3 8.48 13.79 18.24
N VAL A 4 7.99 13.14 19.29
CA VAL A 4 8.24 11.72 19.53
C VAL A 4 7.16 10.94 18.79
N ILE A 5 7.49 10.44 17.59
CA ILE A 5 6.58 9.60 16.81
C ILE A 5 6.86 8.14 17.20
N GLN A 6 5.92 7.52 17.91
CA GLN A 6 5.95 6.07 18.10
C GLN A 6 5.51 5.41 16.80
N GLN A 7 6.37 4.59 16.20
CA GLN A 7 5.93 3.71 15.13
C GLN A 7 4.98 2.65 15.70
N PRO A 8 3.97 2.22 14.94
CA PRO A 8 3.13 1.11 15.35
C PRO A 8 4.00 -0.14 15.62
N SER A 9 3.63 -0.96 16.59
CA SER A 9 4.27 -2.27 16.79
C SER A 9 4.02 -3.19 15.60
N ASP A 10 4.84 -4.23 15.41
CA ASP A 10 4.65 -5.22 14.34
C ASP A 10 3.25 -5.86 14.37
N ALA A 11 2.70 -6.09 15.56
CA ALA A 11 1.34 -6.58 15.73
C ALA A 11 0.29 -5.63 15.10
N ASN A 12 0.50 -4.32 15.19
CA ASN A 12 -0.39 -3.33 14.57
C ASN A 12 -0.28 -3.37 13.04
N TYR A 13 0.90 -3.63 12.48
CA TYR A 13 1.08 -3.76 11.03
C TYR A 13 0.35 -4.98 10.47
N SER A 14 0.43 -6.13 11.15
CA SER A 14 -0.32 -7.34 10.75
C SER A 14 -1.83 -7.10 10.80
N VAL A 15 -2.32 -6.48 11.88
CA VAL A 15 -3.76 -6.15 11.99
C VAL A 15 -4.21 -5.22 10.87
N ILE A 16 -3.40 -4.22 10.50
CA ILE A 16 -3.70 -3.34 9.36
C ILE A 16 -3.76 -4.14 8.06
N GLN A 17 -2.83 -5.08 7.82
CA GLN A 17 -2.86 -5.91 6.62
C GLN A 17 -4.14 -6.76 6.53
N ASP A 18 -4.60 -7.32 7.65
CA ASP A 18 -5.85 -8.09 7.71
C ASP A 18 -7.07 -7.19 7.43
N LEU A 19 -7.09 -5.99 8.01
CA LEU A 19 -8.14 -5.01 7.76
C LEU A 19 -8.17 -4.53 6.31
N LEU A 20 -7.00 -4.31 5.69
CA LEU A 20 -6.89 -3.94 4.28
C LEU A 20 -7.41 -5.05 3.38
N SER A 21 -7.02 -6.29 3.66
CA SER A 21 -7.46 -7.45 2.90
C SER A 21 -8.97 -7.65 3.01
N THR A 22 -9.50 -7.58 4.24
CA THR A 22 -10.93 -7.67 4.50
C THR A 22 -11.69 -6.57 3.75
N ASN A 23 -11.24 -5.33 3.85
CA ASN A 23 -11.90 -4.20 3.20
C ASN A 23 -11.84 -4.29 1.66
N HIS A 24 -10.73 -4.74 1.09
CA HIS A 24 -10.63 -4.96 -0.35
C HIS A 24 -11.68 -5.97 -0.85
N TRP A 25 -11.83 -7.12 -0.18
CA TRP A 25 -12.82 -8.12 -0.58
C TRP A 25 -14.25 -7.71 -0.29
N LEU A 26 -14.49 -6.90 0.75
CA LEU A 26 -15.79 -6.26 0.97
C LEU A 26 -16.15 -5.31 -0.19
N LEU A 27 -15.21 -4.50 -0.65
CA LEU A 27 -15.42 -3.62 -1.81
C LEU A 27 -15.61 -4.42 -3.12
N SER A 28 -14.88 -5.51 -3.29
CA SER A 28 -15.10 -6.44 -4.42
C SER A 28 -16.51 -7.03 -4.38
N SER A 29 -16.99 -7.44 -3.19
CA SER A 29 -18.36 -7.93 -2.99
C SER A 29 -19.44 -6.87 -3.26
N LEU A 30 -19.12 -5.58 -3.12
CA LEU A 30 -20.00 -4.47 -3.49
C LEU A 30 -20.02 -4.20 -5.01
N GLY A 31 -19.23 -4.94 -5.81
CA GLY A 31 -19.17 -4.79 -7.26
C GLY A 31 -18.35 -3.60 -7.74
N VAL A 32 -17.56 -2.96 -6.86
CA VAL A 32 -16.73 -1.79 -7.22
C VAL A 32 -15.27 -2.15 -7.51
N SER A 33 -14.87 -3.42 -7.39
CA SER A 33 -13.50 -3.81 -7.77
C SER A 33 -13.36 -4.01 -9.29
N HIS A 34 -12.19 -4.50 -9.70
CA HIS A 34 -11.83 -4.84 -11.07
C HIS A 34 -10.72 -5.91 -11.03
N ASP A 35 -10.64 -6.78 -12.03
CA ASP A 35 -9.66 -7.89 -12.07
C ASP A 35 -8.22 -7.44 -11.84
N SER A 36 -7.86 -6.26 -12.32
CA SER A 36 -6.54 -5.66 -12.10
C SER A 36 -6.27 -5.30 -10.63
N LEU A 37 -7.27 -4.79 -9.91
CA LEU A 37 -7.17 -4.47 -8.49
C LEU A 37 -7.05 -5.75 -7.65
N ASP A 38 -7.85 -6.76 -7.98
CA ASP A 38 -7.83 -8.07 -7.33
C ASP A 38 -6.51 -8.81 -7.62
N GLU A 39 -5.91 -8.61 -8.80
CA GLU A 39 -4.57 -9.11 -9.12
C GLU A 39 -3.49 -8.41 -8.30
N ILE A 40 -3.51 -7.08 -8.19
CA ILE A 40 -2.56 -6.32 -7.36
C ILE A 40 -2.63 -6.80 -5.91
N HIS A 41 -3.84 -6.99 -5.37
CA HIS A 41 -4.02 -7.51 -4.02
C HIS A 41 -3.44 -8.92 -3.86
N ARG A 42 -3.72 -9.84 -4.79
CA ARG A 42 -3.18 -11.21 -4.76
C ARG A 42 -1.67 -11.24 -4.85
N LEU A 43 -1.06 -10.37 -5.66
CA LEU A 43 0.40 -10.24 -5.74
C LEU A 43 0.97 -9.72 -4.43
N ALA A 44 0.37 -8.70 -3.82
CA ALA A 44 0.81 -8.24 -2.51
C ALA A 44 0.78 -9.38 -1.47
N ARG A 45 -0.31 -10.16 -1.42
CA ARG A 45 -0.44 -11.31 -0.51
C ARG A 45 0.62 -12.39 -0.76
N ALA A 46 1.04 -12.60 -2.01
CA ALA A 46 2.11 -13.55 -2.34
C ALA A 46 3.50 -13.13 -1.81
N HIS A 47 3.66 -11.88 -1.38
CA HIS A 47 4.87 -11.33 -0.75
C HIS A 47 4.64 -10.97 0.72
N ASP A 48 3.67 -11.61 1.37
CA ASP A 48 3.29 -11.36 2.77
C ASP A 48 2.91 -9.89 3.07
N GLN A 49 2.48 -9.16 2.05
CA GLN A 49 1.96 -7.80 2.15
C GLN A 49 0.44 -7.79 1.92
N ALA A 50 -0.21 -6.63 2.05
CA ALA A 50 -1.63 -6.50 1.72
C ALA A 50 -1.90 -5.24 0.91
N GLY A 51 -2.63 -5.39 -0.18
CA GLY A 51 -3.10 -4.27 -1.02
C GLY A 51 -4.56 -3.95 -0.81
N LYS A 52 -4.98 -2.73 -1.15
CA LYS A 52 -6.40 -2.38 -1.22
C LYS A 52 -6.61 -1.35 -2.33
N LEU A 53 -7.71 -1.49 -3.07
CA LEU A 53 -8.18 -0.44 -3.97
C LEU A 53 -8.45 0.88 -3.22
N THR A 54 -8.19 2.00 -3.88
CA THR A 54 -8.42 3.34 -3.34
C THR A 54 -9.14 4.23 -4.36
N GLY A 55 -9.99 5.13 -3.87
CA GLY A 55 -10.91 5.89 -4.69
C GLY A 55 -12.16 5.09 -5.07
N ALA A 56 -12.71 5.35 -6.26
CA ALA A 56 -13.98 4.80 -6.71
C ALA A 56 -13.95 3.29 -7.00
N GLY A 57 -12.79 2.74 -7.36
CA GLY A 57 -12.65 1.39 -7.88
C GLY A 57 -12.89 1.30 -9.40
N GLY A 58 -13.30 0.13 -9.89
CA GLY A 58 -13.45 -0.15 -11.33
C GLY A 58 -12.12 -0.17 -12.09
N GLY A 59 -11.02 -0.33 -11.37
CA GLY A 59 -9.65 -0.12 -11.84
C GLY A 59 -9.00 1.05 -11.12
N GLY A 60 -8.18 1.82 -11.83
CA GLY A 60 -7.50 2.98 -11.25
C GLY A 60 -6.37 2.57 -10.33
N LEU A 61 -6.43 3.00 -9.06
CA LEU A 61 -5.32 2.90 -8.11
C LEU A 61 -5.60 1.89 -7.00
N ALA A 62 -4.55 1.17 -6.63
CA ALA A 62 -4.44 0.44 -5.37
C ALA A 62 -3.17 0.90 -4.66
N PHE A 63 -3.15 0.79 -3.33
CA PHE A 63 -1.92 0.90 -2.56
C PHE A 63 -1.62 -0.43 -1.89
N VAL A 64 -0.33 -0.69 -1.67
CA VAL A 64 0.15 -1.86 -0.93
C VAL A 64 0.79 -1.38 0.37
N TRP A 65 0.37 -1.97 1.48
CA TRP A 65 0.91 -1.71 2.79
C TRP A 65 2.11 -2.61 3.06
N ILE A 66 3.27 -1.99 3.27
CA ILE A 66 4.55 -2.67 3.46
C ILE A 66 4.86 -2.78 4.95
N SER A 67 5.04 -4.01 5.42
CA SER A 67 5.48 -4.31 6.78
C SER A 67 6.91 -3.80 7.05
N PRO A 68 7.25 -3.32 8.26
CA PRO A 68 8.62 -2.98 8.65
C PRO A 68 9.58 -4.18 8.55
N THR A 69 9.05 -5.40 8.59
CA THR A 69 9.81 -6.65 8.42
C THR A 69 10.02 -7.05 6.97
N CYS A 70 9.39 -6.36 6.01
CA CYS A 70 9.59 -6.59 4.59
C CYS A 70 11.00 -6.14 4.19
N SER A 71 11.80 -7.05 3.64
CA SER A 71 13.12 -6.70 3.14
C SER A 71 13.05 -5.90 1.84
N ASP A 72 14.10 -5.12 1.55
CA ASP A 72 14.21 -4.42 0.26
C ASP A 72 14.13 -5.40 -0.92
N GLU A 73 14.66 -6.61 -0.76
CA GLU A 73 14.57 -7.66 -1.79
C GLU A 73 13.13 -8.08 -2.06
N GLN A 74 12.34 -8.34 -1.02
CA GLN A 74 10.91 -8.68 -1.13
C GLN A 74 10.13 -7.53 -1.76
N MET A 75 10.36 -6.29 -1.31
CA MET A 75 9.72 -5.10 -1.88
C MET A 75 10.06 -4.94 -3.38
N ASN A 76 11.33 -5.07 -3.75
CA ASN A 76 11.77 -4.97 -5.14
C ASN A 76 11.21 -6.10 -6.01
N ALA A 77 11.11 -7.31 -5.47
CA ALA A 77 10.50 -8.45 -6.15
C ALA A 77 9.01 -8.22 -6.43
N LEU A 78 8.27 -7.70 -5.44
CA LEU A 78 6.87 -7.30 -5.60
C LEU A 78 6.72 -6.20 -6.66
N GLN A 79 7.51 -5.13 -6.56
CA GLN A 79 7.47 -4.02 -7.53
C GLN A 79 7.75 -4.52 -8.95
N ARG A 80 8.75 -5.37 -9.12
CA ARG A 80 9.08 -5.97 -10.42
C ARG A 80 7.93 -6.82 -10.98
N GLN A 81 7.28 -7.64 -10.15
CA GLN A 81 6.14 -8.46 -10.57
C GLN A 81 4.93 -7.62 -10.98
N LEU A 82 4.72 -6.48 -10.34
CA LEU A 82 3.68 -5.53 -10.71
C LEU A 82 4.02 -4.82 -12.03
N THR A 83 5.26 -4.36 -12.21
CA THR A 83 5.70 -3.71 -13.45
C THR A 83 5.68 -4.66 -14.65
N LEU A 84 6.02 -5.94 -14.48
CA LEU A 84 5.91 -6.95 -15.54
C LEU A 84 4.46 -7.17 -16.02
N ARG A 85 3.47 -6.78 -15.22
CA ARG A 85 2.04 -6.79 -15.57
C ARG A 85 1.54 -5.44 -16.07
N ASN A 86 2.46 -4.53 -16.41
CA ASN A 86 2.20 -3.18 -16.88
C ASN A 86 1.53 -2.26 -15.84
N TYR A 87 1.68 -2.55 -14.54
CA TYR A 87 1.32 -1.60 -13.49
C TYR A 87 2.45 -0.61 -13.22
N THR A 88 2.11 0.66 -13.09
CA THR A 88 3.04 1.68 -12.61
C THR A 88 3.04 1.69 -11.08
N CYS A 89 4.23 1.64 -10.48
CA CYS A 89 4.39 1.58 -9.03
C CYS A 89 5.29 2.72 -8.56
N TRP A 90 4.85 3.39 -7.49
CA TRP A 90 5.61 4.46 -6.84
C TRP A 90 5.76 4.15 -5.34
N PRO A 91 6.98 4.11 -4.81
CA PRO A 91 7.17 4.15 -3.36
C PRO A 91 6.57 5.43 -2.81
N THR A 92 5.72 5.32 -1.79
CA THR A 92 5.04 6.46 -1.18
C THR A 92 4.91 6.27 0.33
N ARG A 93 4.59 7.35 1.04
CA ARG A 93 4.35 7.38 2.48
C ARG A 93 2.97 7.95 2.75
N LEU A 94 2.25 7.33 3.68
CA LEU A 94 0.95 7.81 4.16
C LEU A 94 1.12 8.55 5.48
N GLY A 95 0.23 9.52 5.77
CA GLY A 95 0.28 10.31 6.99
C GLY A 95 1.44 11.30 7.06
N VAL A 96 1.94 11.74 5.91
CA VAL A 96 2.98 12.78 5.84
C VAL A 96 2.42 14.15 6.22
N LYS A 97 3.32 15.10 6.47
CA LYS A 97 2.95 16.50 6.73
C LYS A 97 2.18 17.07 5.53
N GLY A 98 1.21 17.93 5.81
CA GLY A 98 0.42 18.64 4.81
C GLY A 98 1.19 19.81 4.19
N VAL A 99 0.56 20.98 4.08
CA VAL A 99 1.23 22.19 3.57
C VAL A 99 2.46 22.53 4.41
N GLN A 100 3.59 22.77 3.76
CA GLN A 100 4.84 23.18 4.39
C GLN A 100 5.38 24.45 3.71
N ILE A 101 6.08 25.28 4.48
CA ILE A 101 6.91 26.35 3.94
C ILE A 101 8.35 25.84 4.04
N GLU A 102 9.01 25.73 2.88
CA GLU A 102 10.42 25.34 2.79
C GLU A 102 11.24 26.58 2.42
N GLU A 103 12.29 26.86 3.19
CA GLU A 103 13.29 27.85 2.79
C GLU A 103 14.19 27.22 1.74
N ILE A 104 14.14 27.75 0.52
CA ILE A 104 15.06 27.35 -0.54
C ILE A 104 16.35 28.13 -0.29
N ALA A 105 17.43 27.42 0.01
CA ALA A 105 18.75 28.03 0.05
C ALA A 105 19.15 28.43 -1.38
N ASP A 106 19.63 29.68 -1.53
CA ASP A 106 20.15 30.23 -2.79
C ASP A 106 21.35 29.43 -3.35
#